data_AF-A0A2H9LAG0-F1
#
_entry.id   AF-A0A2H9LAG0-F1
#
_cell.length_a   1.000
_cell.length_b   1.000
_cell.length_c   1.000
_cell.angle_alpha   90.00
_cell.angle_beta   90.00
_cell.angle_gamma   90.00
#
_symmetry.space_group_name_H-M   'P 1'
#
loop_
_entity.id
_entity.type
_entity.pdbx_description
1 polymer ?
#
loop_
_entity_poly.entity_id
_entity_poly.type
_entity_poly.pdbx_seq_one_letter_code
_entity_poly.pdbx_strand_id
1 'polypeptide(L)'
;MPKKVSSANMLAKVGELAFIVVVIVAVVAGLAVTKLSAVQCAWVYIALMILGVIVSLTTITEAEVSQFMMASLTLLVASIAATVILTSIIMAPLAVSYAQTVQGIVLNIMAFVAPAAIIPSLKAVYNLARKK
;
A
#
# COMPACT_ATOMS: atom_id res chain seq x y z
N MET A 1 30.73 -23.89 -9.39
CA MET A 1 29.95 -24.35 -8.23
C MET A 1 28.65 -23.56 -8.17
N PRO A 2 27.47 -24.15 -8.47
CA PRO A 2 26.22 -23.42 -8.32
C PRO A 2 25.93 -23.25 -6.82
N LYS A 3 25.87 -21.99 -6.36
CA LYS A 3 25.45 -21.65 -5.00
C LYS A 3 24.07 -22.24 -4.78
N LYS A 4 23.96 -23.23 -3.89
CA LYS A 4 22.69 -23.82 -3.44
C LYS A 4 21.85 -22.68 -2.86
N VAL A 5 20.86 -22.22 -3.61
CA VAL A 5 19.96 -21.15 -3.15
C VAL A 5 19.17 -21.73 -1.97
N SER A 6 19.51 -21.29 -0.77
CA SER A 6 18.80 -21.67 0.45
C SER A 6 17.33 -21.24 0.33
N SER A 7 16.39 -22.16 0.57
CA SER A 7 14.95 -21.93 0.40
C SER A 7 14.42 -20.70 1.15
N ALA A 8 15.10 -20.29 2.23
CA ALA A 8 14.82 -19.06 2.97
C ALA A 8 14.98 -17.78 2.09
N ASN A 9 16.00 -17.74 1.22
CA ASN A 9 16.21 -16.61 0.31
C ASN A 9 15.17 -16.54 -0.81
N MET A 10 14.57 -17.69 -1.17
CA MET A 10 13.50 -17.73 -2.17
C MET A 10 12.19 -17.21 -1.58
N LEU A 11 11.85 -17.59 -0.35
CA LEU A 11 10.65 -17.11 0.33
C LEU A 11 10.68 -15.60 0.58
N ALA A 12 11.83 -15.06 1.03
CA ALA A 12 12.00 -13.62 1.20
C ALA A 12 11.82 -12.84 -0.12
N LYS A 13 12.44 -13.32 -1.21
CA LYS A 13 12.25 -12.74 -2.55
C LYS A 13 10.81 -12.81 -3.05
N VAL A 14 10.10 -13.89 -2.73
CA VAL A 14 8.68 -14.05 -3.11
C VAL A 14 7.79 -13.05 -2.37
N GLY A 15 8.05 -12.78 -1.10
CA GLY A 15 7.34 -11.75 -0.33
C GLY A 15 7.59 -10.34 -0.88
N GLU A 16 8.85 -10.00 -1.14
CA GLU A 16 9.22 -8.70 -1.74
C GLU A 16 8.53 -8.50 -3.10
N LEU A 17 8.56 -9.51 -3.97
CA LEU A 17 7.88 -9.48 -5.26
C LEU A 17 6.36 -9.38 -5.11
N ALA A 18 5.76 -10.07 -4.13
CA ALA A 18 4.33 -9.97 -3.87
C ALA A 18 3.91 -8.54 -3.49
N PHE A 19 4.70 -7.85 -2.65
CA PHE A 19 4.44 -6.45 -2.31
C PHE A 19 4.48 -5.54 -3.55
N ILE A 20 5.53 -5.67 -4.36
CA ILE A 20 5.67 -4.85 -5.57
C ILE A 20 4.53 -5.10 -6.55
N VAL A 21 4.15 -6.37 -6.77
CA VAL A 21 3.07 -6.74 -7.69
C VAL A 21 1.75 -6.13 -7.23
N VAL A 22 1.42 -6.20 -5.94
CA VAL A 22 0.16 -5.62 -5.44
C VAL A 22 0.16 -4.09 -5.54
N VAL A 23 1.30 -3.43 -5.30
CA VAL A 23 1.41 -1.98 -5.52
C VAL A 23 1.17 -1.63 -6.98
N ILE A 24 1.73 -2.39 -7.93
CA ILE A 24 1.47 -2.19 -9.36
C ILE A 24 -0.02 -2.38 -9.67
N VAL A 25 -0.65 -3.40 -9.09
CA VAL A 25 -2.10 -3.62 -9.23
C VAL A 25 -2.89 -2.43 -8.68
N ALA A 26 -2.52 -1.87 -7.53
CA ALA A 26 -3.17 -0.69 -6.97
C ALA A 26 -3.09 0.52 -7.91
N VAL A 27 -1.92 0.74 -8.53
CA VAL A 27 -1.71 1.81 -9.52
C VAL A 27 -2.55 1.58 -10.76
N VAL A 28 -2.53 0.38 -11.34
CA VAL A 28 -3.30 0.04 -12.54
C VAL A 28 -4.80 0.15 -12.29
N ALA A 29 -5.28 -0.33 -11.13
CA ALA A 29 -6.66 -0.16 -10.72
C ALA A 29 -7.04 1.32 -10.52
N GLY A 30 -6.08 2.16 -10.11
CA GLY A 30 -6.28 3.59 -9.91
C GLY A 30 -6.45 4.33 -11.24
N LEU A 31 -5.69 3.92 -12.26
CA LEU A 31 -5.86 4.43 -13.63
C LEU A 31 -7.24 4.10 -14.21
N ALA A 32 -7.83 2.97 -13.81
CA ALA A 32 -9.16 2.55 -14.27
C ALA A 32 -10.33 3.21 -13.51
N VAL A 33 -10.07 4.04 -12.48
CA VAL A 33 -11.12 4.60 -11.61
C VAL A 33 -12.16 5.43 -12.37
N THR A 34 -11.75 6.09 -13.47
CA THR A 34 -12.63 6.94 -14.28
C THR A 34 -13.59 6.13 -15.17
N LYS A 35 -13.38 4.83 -15.31
CA LYS A 35 -14.21 3.91 -16.10
C LYS A 35 -15.06 2.96 -15.25
N LEU A 36 -14.84 2.95 -13.93
CA LEU A 36 -15.49 2.05 -12.98
C LEU A 36 -16.66 2.77 -12.29
N SER A 37 -17.73 2.02 -12.00
CA SER A 37 -18.82 2.52 -11.17
C SER A 37 -18.39 2.59 -9.69
N ALA A 38 -19.09 3.39 -8.90
CA ALA A 38 -18.81 3.52 -7.46
C ALA A 38 -18.81 2.18 -6.72
N VAL A 39 -19.70 1.26 -7.11
CA VAL A 39 -19.78 -0.10 -6.55
C VAL A 39 -18.52 -0.91 -6.87
N GLN A 40 -18.02 -0.82 -8.11
CA GLN A 40 -16.81 -1.55 -8.51
C GLN A 40 -15.57 -1.01 -7.78
N CYS A 41 -15.46 0.31 -7.62
CA CYS A 41 -14.38 0.92 -6.83
C CYS A 41 -14.38 0.44 -5.37
N ALA A 42 -15.54 0.29 -4.75
CA ALA A 42 -15.63 -0.24 -3.38
C ALA A 42 -15.06 -1.66 -3.27
N TRP A 43 -15.38 -2.55 -4.23
CA TRP A 43 -14.81 -3.90 -4.26
C TRP A 43 -13.29 -3.90 -4.46
N VAL A 44 -12.76 -2.99 -5.28
CA VAL A 44 -11.31 -2.82 -5.46
C VAL A 44 -10.65 -2.43 -4.13
N TYR A 45 -11.22 -1.47 -3.40
CA TYR A 45 -10.67 -1.07 -2.10
C TYR A 45 -10.68 -2.20 -1.08
N ILE A 46 -11.76 -2.98 -1.01
CA ILE A 46 -11.84 -4.15 -0.12
C ILE A 46 -10.77 -5.19 -0.50
N ALA A 47 -10.61 -5.47 -1.79
CA ALA A 47 -9.59 -6.40 -2.27
C ALA A 47 -8.17 -5.91 -1.92
N LEU A 48 -7.87 -4.63 -2.17
CA LEU A 48 -6.58 -4.02 -1.82
C LEU A 48 -6.33 -4.03 -0.31
N MET A 49 -7.36 -3.80 0.50
CA MET A 49 -7.26 -3.87 1.95
C MET A 49 -6.91 -5.27 2.43
N ILE A 50 -7.59 -6.30 1.93
CA ILE A 50 -7.31 -7.71 2.27
C ILE A 50 -5.90 -8.09 1.81
N LEU A 51 -5.52 -7.70 0.59
CA LEU A 51 -4.16 -7.95 0.08
C LEU A 51 -3.11 -7.23 0.92
N GLY A 52 -3.39 -6.01 1.39
CA GLY A 52 -2.51 -5.25 2.30
C GLY A 52 -2.19 -6.01 3.57
N VAL A 53 -3.22 -6.57 4.20
CA VAL A 53 -3.08 -7.41 5.40
C VAL A 53 -2.27 -8.67 5.11
N ILE A 54 -2.59 -9.39 4.04
CA ILE A 54 -1.92 -10.65 3.71
C ILE A 54 -0.45 -10.42 3.41
N VAL A 55 -0.14 -9.45 2.55
CA VAL A 55 1.23 -9.16 2.12
C VAL A 55 2.08 -8.67 3.28
N SER A 56 1.54 -7.84 4.17
CA SER A 56 2.32 -7.34 5.31
C SER A 56 2.69 -8.46 6.28
N LEU A 57 1.80 -9.43 6.48
CA LEU A 57 2.05 -10.61 7.31
C LEU A 57 3.11 -11.54 6.74
N THR A 58 3.14 -11.72 5.41
CA THR A 58 4.06 -12.66 4.75
C THR A 58 5.41 -12.05 4.42
N THR A 59 5.50 -10.74 4.28
CA THR A 59 6.67 -10.06 3.71
C THR A 59 7.55 -9.41 4.76
N ILE A 60 6.97 -8.88 5.85
CA ILE A 60 7.71 -8.06 6.81
C ILE A 60 8.29 -8.95 7.92
N THR A 61 9.62 -8.96 8.03
CA THR A 61 10.31 -9.61 9.15
C THR A 61 10.36 -8.70 10.38
N GLU A 62 10.56 -9.27 11.58
CA GLU A 62 10.64 -8.49 12.83
C GLU A 62 11.74 -7.41 12.80
N ALA A 63 12.84 -7.67 12.11
CA ALA A 63 13.95 -6.74 11.98
C ALA A 63 13.60 -5.51 11.11
N GLU A 64 12.63 -5.65 10.21
CA GLU A 64 12.27 -4.65 9.20
C GLU A 64 11.02 -3.85 9.56
N VAL A 65 10.29 -4.25 10.62
CA VAL A 65 9.04 -3.61 11.05
C VAL A 65 9.20 -2.10 11.20
N SER A 66 10.27 -1.62 11.84
CA SER A 66 10.51 -0.19 12.05
C SER A 66 10.66 0.58 10.73
N GLN A 67 11.46 0.05 9.81
CA GLN A 67 11.70 0.66 8.50
C GLN A 67 10.43 0.64 7.63
N PHE A 68 9.69 -0.47 7.64
CA PHE A 68 8.41 -0.59 6.95
C PHE A 68 7.37 0.41 7.49
N MET A 69 7.27 0.55 8.81
CA MET A 69 6.35 1.49 9.44
C MET A 69 6.67 2.94 9.07
N MET A 70 7.96 3.31 9.06
CA MET A 70 8.39 4.64 8.63
C MET A 70 8.05 4.90 7.15
N ALA A 71 8.38 3.96 6.26
CA ALA A 71 8.05 4.08 4.85
C ALA A 71 6.54 4.18 4.61
N SER A 72 5.75 3.36 5.30
CA SER A 72 4.29 3.36 5.23
C SER A 72 3.70 4.67 5.75
N LEU A 73 4.21 5.20 6.86
CA LEU A 73 3.80 6.49 7.41
C LEU A 73 4.11 7.63 6.44
N THR A 74 5.34 7.68 5.91
CA THR A 74 5.72 8.69 4.90
C THR A 74 4.81 8.62 3.69
N LEU A 75 4.51 7.41 3.20
CA LEU A 75 3.64 7.22 2.05
C LEU A 75 2.19 7.66 2.34
N LEU A 76 1.66 7.34 3.52
CA LEU A 76 0.33 7.81 3.93
C LEU A 76 0.26 9.33 4.04
N VAL A 77 1.26 9.97 4.64
CA VAL A 77 1.32 11.43 4.76
C VAL A 77 1.45 12.09 3.38
N ALA A 78 2.34 11.58 2.53
CA ALA A 78 2.49 12.07 1.16
C ALA A 78 1.19 11.91 0.35
N SER A 79 0.46 10.82 0.55
CA SER A 79 -0.82 10.55 -0.11
C SER A 79 -1.92 11.52 0.34
N ILE A 80 -1.98 11.83 1.63
CA ILE A 80 -2.91 12.84 2.16
C ILE A 80 -2.58 14.21 1.57
N ALA A 81 -1.30 14.61 1.59
CA ALA A 81 -0.87 15.90 1.02
C ALA A 81 -1.19 16.00 -0.48
N ALA A 82 -0.92 14.94 -1.25
CA ALA A 82 -1.27 14.86 -2.66
C ALA A 82 -2.78 15.00 -2.88
N THR A 83 -3.60 14.35 -2.05
CA THR A 83 -5.06 14.46 -2.16
C THR A 83 -5.53 15.89 -1.94
N VAL A 84 -5.00 16.59 -0.93
CA VAL A 84 -5.33 18.00 -0.66
C VAL A 84 -4.96 18.89 -1.84
N ILE A 85 -3.76 18.74 -2.39
CA ILE A 85 -3.29 19.49 -3.57
C ILE A 85 -4.15 19.20 -4.79
N LEU A 86 -4.50 17.94 -5.04
CA LEU A 86 -5.33 17.57 -6.18
C LEU A 86 -6.74 18.15 -6.06
N THR A 87 -7.33 18.14 -4.86
CA THR A 87 -8.66 18.73 -4.64
C THR A 87 -8.71 20.23 -4.88
N SER A 88 -7.62 20.96 -4.64
CA SER A 88 -7.57 22.41 -4.94
C SER A 88 -7.38 22.70 -6.43
N ILE A 89 -6.76 21.79 -7.19
CA ILE A 89 -6.56 21.90 -8.66
C ILE A 89 -7.84 21.58 -9.45
N ILE A 90 -8.75 20.74 -8.92
CA ILE A 90 -10.00 20.32 -9.58
C ILE A 90 -10.95 21.51 -9.89
N MET A 91 -10.71 22.70 -9.35
CA MET A 91 -11.43 23.93 -9.69
C MET A 91 -11.19 24.42 -11.14
N ALA A 92 -10.24 23.84 -11.88
CA ALA A 92 -9.98 24.15 -13.29
C ALA A 92 -10.58 23.08 -14.23
N PRO A 93 -11.51 23.43 -15.16
CA PRO A 93 -12.26 22.46 -15.98
C PRO A 93 -11.42 21.48 -16.82
N LEU A 94 -10.22 21.89 -17.25
CA LEU A 94 -9.32 21.06 -18.06
C LEU A 94 -8.41 20.14 -17.22
N ALA A 95 -8.30 20.38 -15.91
CA ALA A 95 -7.45 19.59 -15.00
C ALA A 95 -8.21 18.44 -14.31
N VAL A 96 -9.54 18.40 -14.44
CA VAL A 96 -10.42 17.48 -13.70
C VAL A 96 -10.10 16.01 -14.00
N SER A 97 -9.94 15.63 -15.27
CA SER A 97 -9.73 14.23 -15.67
C SER A 97 -8.39 13.65 -15.20
N TYR A 98 -7.32 14.45 -15.30
CA TYR A 98 -5.99 14.06 -14.83
C TYR A 98 -5.94 14.02 -13.30
N ALA A 99 -6.48 15.03 -12.63
CA ALA A 99 -6.50 15.10 -11.17
C ALA A 99 -7.30 13.93 -10.56
N GLN A 100 -8.44 13.56 -11.15
CA GLN A 100 -9.23 12.39 -10.71
C GLN A 100 -8.47 11.08 -10.87
N THR A 101 -7.70 10.93 -11.96
CA THR A 101 -6.91 9.72 -12.20
C THR A 101 -5.78 9.59 -11.18
N VAL A 102 -5.04 10.69 -10.93
CA VAL A 102 -3.97 10.69 -9.92
C VAL A 102 -4.56 10.46 -8.53
N GLN A 103 -5.71 11.06 -8.22
CA GLN A 103 -6.39 10.85 -6.95
C GLN A 103 -6.79 9.38 -6.76
N GLY A 104 -7.31 8.71 -7.80
CA GLY A 104 -7.63 7.28 -7.75
C GLY A 104 -6.44 6.40 -7.42
N ILE A 105 -5.27 6.68 -8.02
CA ILE A 105 -4.03 5.96 -7.71
C ILE A 105 -3.65 6.14 -6.24
N VAL A 106 -3.64 7.39 -5.77
CA VAL A 106 -3.26 7.72 -4.39
C VAL A 106 -4.20 7.04 -3.39
N LEU A 107 -5.50 7.06 -3.64
CA LEU A 107 -6.50 6.39 -2.81
C LEU A 107 -6.32 4.87 -2.78
N ASN A 108 -6.05 4.24 -3.92
CA ASN A 108 -5.80 2.80 -3.98
C ASN A 108 -4.53 2.39 -3.22
N ILE A 109 -3.45 3.16 -3.37
CA ILE A 109 -2.22 2.92 -2.62
C ILE A 109 -2.49 3.03 -1.12
N MET A 110 -3.23 4.05 -0.67
CA MET A 110 -3.63 4.17 0.73
C MET A 110 -4.49 3.00 1.21
N ALA A 111 -5.46 2.56 0.39
CA ALA A 111 -6.32 1.43 0.70
C ALA A 111 -5.54 0.12 0.90
N PHE A 112 -4.38 -0.02 0.26
CA PHE A 112 -3.46 -1.14 0.47
C PHE A 112 -2.52 -0.93 1.67
N VAL A 113 -1.85 0.22 1.75
CA VAL A 113 -0.76 0.47 2.71
C VAL A 113 -1.26 0.70 4.13
N ALA A 114 -2.39 1.40 4.30
CA ALA A 114 -2.95 1.66 5.62
C ALA A 114 -3.21 0.36 6.41
N PRO A 115 -3.95 -0.63 5.89
CA PRO A 115 -4.17 -1.88 6.60
C PRO A 115 -2.91 -2.75 6.69
N ALA A 116 -2.00 -2.67 5.72
CA ALA A 116 -0.71 -3.34 5.77
C ALA A 116 0.12 -2.91 7.00
N ALA A 117 0.06 -1.63 7.39
CA ALA A 117 0.77 -1.09 8.56
C ALA A 117 0.16 -1.45 9.91
N ILE A 118 -1.13 -1.80 9.99
CA ILE A 118 -1.84 -2.03 11.27
C ILE A 118 -1.19 -3.17 12.06
N ILE A 119 -0.99 -4.33 11.43
CA ILE A 119 -0.52 -5.52 12.16
C ILE A 119 0.91 -5.36 12.70
N PRO A 120 1.90 -4.92 11.88
CA PRO A 120 3.24 -4.63 12.40
C PRO A 120 3.23 -3.59 13.54
N SER A 121 2.37 -2.56 13.43
CA SER A 121 2.21 -1.55 14.49
C SER A 121 1.70 -2.14 15.79
N LEU A 122 0.67 -2.99 15.73
CA LEU A 122 0.12 -3.64 16.92
C LEU A 122 1.16 -4.56 17.59
N LYS A 123 1.92 -5.32 16.78
CA LYS A 123 3.02 -6.16 17.28
C LYS A 123 4.10 -5.31 17.96
N ALA A 124 4.49 -4.18 17.37
CA ALA A 124 5.47 -3.27 17.97
C ALA A 124 4.99 -2.72 19.32
N VAL A 125 3.74 -2.27 19.41
CA VAL A 125 3.13 -1.78 20.65
C VAL A 125 3.07 -2.88 21.71
N TYR A 126 2.66 -4.09 21.34
CA TYR A 126 2.63 -5.24 22.26
C TYR A 126 4.03 -5.57 22.81
N ASN A 127 5.06 -5.57 21.96
CA ASN A 127 6.43 -5.84 22.37
C ASN A 127 6.99 -4.77 23.31
N LEU A 128 6.63 -3.50 23.10
CA LEU A 128 6.98 -2.41 24.01
C LEU A 128 6.28 -2.57 25.37
N ALA A 129 5.02 -3.00 25.38
CA ALA A 129 4.27 -3.24 26.61
C ALA A 129 4.83 -4.42 27.42
N ARG A 130 5.28 -5.49 26.74
CA ARG A 130 5.81 -6.71 27.38
C ARG A 130 7.24 -6.59 27.89
N LYS A 131 8.03 -5.65 27.37
CA LYS A 131 9.41 -5.39 27.81
C LYS A 131 9.48 -4.48 29.05
N LYS A 132 8.33 -4.04 29.59
CA LYS A 132 8.20 -3.54 30.96
C LYS A 132 7.85 -4.70 31.89
#